data_AF-A0A0U5NZ04-F1
#
_entry.id   AF-A0A0U5NZ04-F1
#
_cell.length_a   1.000
_cell.length_b   1.000
_cell.length_c   1.000
_cell.angle_alpha   90.00
_cell.angle_beta   90.00
_cell.angle_gamma   90.00
#
_symmetry.space_group_name_H-M   'P 1'
#
loop_
_entity.id
_entity.type
_entity.pdbx_description
1 polymer ?
#
loop_
_entity_poly.entity_id
_entity_poly.type
_entity_poly.pdbx_seq_one_letter_code
_entity_poly.pdbx_strand_id
1 'polypeptide(L)' 'MKDVTIFRKSSKVQAVFEDAAIEAILNAADGTPRLINKYCNASMLIGDSNKADLITTESVMKAVNDCELG' A
#
# COMPACT_ATOMS: atom_id res chain seq x y z
N MET A 1 37.84 23.89 -12.64
CA MET A 1 36.37 24.02 -12.70
C MET A 1 35.80 22.61 -12.85
N LYS A 2 35.27 22.05 -11.76
CA LYS A 2 34.73 20.67 -11.67
C LYS A 2 33.22 20.78 -11.40
N ASP A 3 32.46 21.29 -12.36
CA ASP A 3 30.99 21.36 -12.28
C ASP A 3 30.36 20.14 -12.96
N VAL A 4 30.72 18.96 -12.47
CA VAL A 4 30.08 17.68 -12.84
C VAL A 4 29.65 16.98 -11.56
N THR A 5 28.92 17.68 -10.70
CA THR A 5 28.06 17.01 -9.71
C THR A 5 26.75 16.73 -10.41
N ILE A 6 26.77 15.61 -11.12
CA ILE A 6 25.65 14.96 -11.80
C ILE A 6 24.43 14.95 -10.87
N PHE A 7 23.29 15.39 -11.39
CA PHE A 7 21.96 15.24 -10.79
C PHE A 7 21.74 13.78 -10.35
N ARG A 8 21.99 13.48 -9.08
CA ARG A 8 21.65 12.18 -8.49
C ARG A 8 20.14 12.18 -8.22
N LYS A 9 19.34 11.77 -9.21
CA LYS A 9 17.97 11.31 -8.93
C LYS A 9 18.08 10.02 -8.13
N SER A 10 18.03 10.11 -6.80
CA SER A 10 17.94 8.94 -5.94
C SER A 10 16.53 8.38 -6.06
N SER A 11 16.30 7.48 -7.00
CA SER A 11 15.07 6.66 -7.05
C SER A 11 15.10 5.68 -5.87
N LYS A 12 14.73 6.15 -4.67
CA LYS A 12 14.45 5.22 -3.56
C LYS A 12 13.10 4.56 -3.85
N VAL A 13 13.10 3.24 -3.98
CA VAL A 13 11.87 2.46 -3.89
C VAL A 13 11.44 2.52 -2.43
N GLN A 14 10.40 3.30 -2.14
CA GLN A 14 9.79 3.34 -0.82
C GLN A 14 8.70 2.27 -0.76
N ALA A 15 8.72 1.44 0.27
CA ALA A 15 7.65 0.49 0.52
C ALA A 15 6.35 1.27 0.81
N VAL A 16 5.26 0.89 0.14
CA VAL A 16 3.93 1.48 0.37
C VAL A 16 3.17 0.68 1.43
N PHE A 17 3.41 -0.62 1.53
CA PHE A 17 2.79 -1.53 2.48
C PHE A 17 3.85 -2.13 3.38
N GLU A 18 3.52 -2.36 4.64
CA GLU A 18 4.29 -3.29 5.48
C GLU A 18 4.07 -4.73 5.03
N ASP A 19 5.03 -5.61 5.31
CA ASP A 19 4.95 -7.02 4.90
C ASP A 19 3.69 -7.71 5.46
N ALA A 20 3.34 -7.42 6.72
CA ALA A 20 2.13 -7.96 7.35
C ALA A 20 0.83 -7.49 6.66
N ALA A 21 0.80 -6.27 6.11
CA ALA A 21 -0.35 -5.77 5.36
C ALA A 21 -0.49 -6.50 4.02
N ILE A 22 0.64 -6.80 3.36
CA ILE A 22 0.65 -7.62 2.15
C ILE A 22 0.10 -9.01 2.45
N GLU A 23 0.54 -9.66 3.53
CA GLU A 23 0.02 -10.97 3.94
C GLU A 23 -1.48 -10.92 4.25
N ALA A 24 -1.94 -9.89 4.96
CA ALA A 24 -3.37 -9.70 5.27
C ALA A 24 -4.22 -9.55 3.99
N ILE A 25 -3.74 -8.80 2.99
CA ILE A 25 -4.43 -8.67 1.69
C ILE A 25 -4.51 -10.02 0.98
N LEU A 26 -3.39 -10.75 0.93
CA LEU A 26 -3.33 -12.04 0.24
C LEU A 26 -4.27 -13.07 0.89
N ASN A 27 -4.31 -13.11 2.23
CA ASN A 27 -5.19 -13.98 3.00
C ASN A 27 -6.67 -13.61 2.79
N ALA A 28 -7.01 -12.32 2.84
CA ALA A 28 -8.39 -11.87 2.63
C ALA A 28 -8.87 -12.09 1.19
N ALA A 29 -7.98 -11.98 0.21
CA ALA A 29 -8.31 -12.17 -1.20
C ALA A 29 -8.40 -13.64 -1.63
N ASP A 30 -7.93 -14.59 -0.81
CA ASP A 30 -7.83 -16.02 -1.12
C ASP A 30 -7.23 -16.28 -2.52
N GLY A 31 -6.15 -15.54 -2.83
CA GLY A 31 -5.47 -15.62 -4.12
C GLY A 31 -6.24 -15.06 -5.33
N THR A 32 -7.45 -14.49 -5.16
CA THR A 32 -8.23 -13.92 -6.26
C THR A 32 -7.66 -12.57 -6.71
N PRO A 33 -7.09 -12.44 -7.93
CA PRO A 33 -6.38 -11.23 -8.34
C PRO A 33 -7.24 -9.96 -8.33
N ARG A 34 -8.53 -10.09 -8.64
CA ARG A 34 -9.49 -8.98 -8.60
C ARG A 34 -9.68 -8.45 -7.18
N LEU A 35 -9.74 -9.33 -6.18
CA LEU A 35 -9.89 -8.94 -4.78
C LEU A 35 -8.61 -8.35 -4.21
N ILE A 36 -7.44 -8.88 -4.58
CA ILE A 36 -6.14 -8.27 -4.23
C ILE A 36 -6.11 -6.81 -4.68
N ASN A 37 -6.45 -6.53 -5.95
CA ASN A 37 -6.47 -5.17 -6.45
C ASN A 37 -7.50 -4.29 -5.73
N LYS A 38 -8.70 -4.84 -5.43
CA LYS A 38 -9.75 -4.14 -4.68
C LYS A 38 -9.25 -3.71 -3.29
N TYR A 39 -8.70 -4.65 -2.53
CA TYR A 39 -8.23 -4.39 -1.16
C TYR A 39 -7.00 -3.49 -1.13
N CYS A 40 -6.03 -3.64 -2.06
CA CYS A 40 -4.92 -2.70 -2.18
C CYS A 40 -5.40 -1.26 -2.38
N ASN A 41 -6.30 -1.03 -3.33
CA ASN A 41 -6.79 0.31 -3.64
C ASN A 41 -7.58 0.93 -2.48
N ALA A 42 -8.48 0.16 -1.87
CA ALA A 42 -9.22 0.60 -0.70
C ALA A 42 -8.29 0.91 0.49
N SER A 43 -7.28 0.08 0.74
CA SER A 43 -6.30 0.29 1.80
C SER A 43 -5.49 1.58 1.58
N MET A 44 -5.08 1.86 0.34
CA MET A 44 -4.38 3.10 0.00
C MET A 44 -5.26 4.34 0.21
N LEU A 45 -6.54 4.28 -0.15
CA LEU A 45 -7.49 5.39 0.08
C LEU A 45 -7.69 5.66 1.59
N ILE A 46 -7.74 4.61 2.41
CA ILE A 46 -7.83 4.73 3.87
C ILE A 46 -6.53 5.32 4.42
N GLY A 47 -5.37 4.85 3.98
CA GLY A 47 -4.07 5.37 4.37
C GLY A 47 -3.91 6.86 4.05
N ASP A 48 -4.28 7.27 2.83
CA ASP A 48 -4.26 8.68 2.42
C ASP A 48 -5.19 9.55 3.28
N SER A 49 -6.42 9.08 3.53
CA SER A 49 -7.38 9.76 4.41
C SER A 49 -6.84 9.95 5.84
N ASN A 50 -6.02 9.01 6.31
CA ASN A 50 -5.37 9.04 7.61
C ASN A 50 -4.01 9.77 7.61
N LYS A 51 -3.55 10.27 6.44
CA LYS A 51 -2.20 10.84 6.25
C LYS A 51 -1.09 9.89 6.71
N ALA A 52 -1.27 8.59 6.49
CA ALA A 52 -0.30 7.57 6.85
C ALA A 52 0.79 7.46 5.79
N ASP A 53 2.06 7.41 6.21
CA ASP A 53 3.22 7.23 5.32
C ASP A 53 3.40 5.77 4.84
N LEU A 54 2.72 4.82 5.50
CA LEU A 54 2.80 3.39 5.22
C LEU A 54 1.43 2.72 5.48
N ILE A 55 1.03 1.81 4.59
CA ILE A 55 -0.19 1.03 4.74
C ILE A 55 0.06 -0.13 5.69
N THR A 56 -0.70 -0.14 6.79
CA THR A 56 -0.63 -1.16 7.84
C THR A 56 -1.78 -2.17 7.73
N THR A 57 -1.65 -3.27 8.46
CA THR A 57 -2.70 -4.27 8.67
C THR A 57 -4.02 -3.67 9.14
N GLU A 58 -4.00 -2.62 9.96
CA GLU A 58 -5.21 -1.90 10.39
C GLU A 58 -5.94 -1.25 9.20
N SER A 59 -5.19 -0.60 8.31
CA SER A 59 -5.75 0.00 7.09
C SER A 59 -6.36 -1.06 6.18
N VAL A 60 -5.71 -2.22 6.06
CA VAL A 60 -6.21 -3.37 5.30
C VAL A 60 -7.47 -3.95 5.91
N MET A 61 -7.50 -4.21 7.22
CA MET A 61 -8.67 -4.79 7.88
C MET A 61 -9.90 -3.89 7.74
N LYS A 62 -9.72 -2.57 7.85
CA LYS A 62 -10.79 -1.60 7.59
C LYS A 62 -11.24 -1.63 6.12
N ALA A 63 -10.29 -1.65 5.17
CA ALA A 63 -10.59 -1.73 3.74
C ALA A 63 -11.38 -2.99 3.37
N VAL A 64 -10.99 -4.14 3.90
CA VAL A 64 -11.69 -5.42 3.68
C VAL A 64 -13.12 -5.34 4.21
N ASN A 65 -13.31 -4.84 5.44
CA ASN A 65 -14.62 -4.67 6.05
C ASN A 65 -15.54 -3.74 5.21
N ASP A 66 -15.04 -2.57 4.81
CA ASP A 66 -15.78 -1.63 3.96
C ASP A 66 -16.14 -2.24 2.59
N CYS A 67 -15.29 -3.13 2.07
CA CYS A 67 -15.49 -3.79 0.77
C CYS A 67 -16.46 -4.97 0.79
N GLU A 68 -16.69 -5.60 1.95
CA GLU A 68 -17.58 -6.76 2.13
C GLU A 68 -18.97 -6.38 2.64
N LEU A 69 -19.09 -5.24 3.33
CA LEU A 69 -20.36 -4.73 3.85
C LEU A 69 -21.09 -3.77 2.89
N GLY A 70 -20.46 -3.45 1.75
CA GLY A 70 -20.99 -2.56 0.70
C GLY A 70 -21.68 -3.27 -0.46
#